data_AF-A0A183EKK7-F1
#
_entry.id   AF-A0A183EKK7-F1
#
_cell.length_a   1.000
_cell.length_b   1.000
_cell.length_c   1.000
_cell.angle_alpha   90.00
_cell.angle_beta   90.00
_cell.angle_gamma   90.00
#
_symmetry.space_group_name_H-M   'P 1'
#
loop_
_entity.id
_entity.type
_entity.pdbx_description
1 polymer ?
#
loop_
_entity_poly.entity_id
_entity_poly.type
_entity_poly.pdbx_seq_one_letter_code
_entity_poly.pdbx_strand_id
1 'polypeptide(L)'
;MDCLLQDYVPDLFAHFYDLGVETHMYASQWFLTLFTAKFPLQMVYFIVDLFLSEGMNTIFHISLALLKASKKELLQLDFEGALKYFRISHKRLSKYEKEFYSLKERELESQDPQERLEETILRLERENDDLAHELVTSKIELRKNLDTAEDSVESLQGQLERCMRTAKDLEDENNGLRAEYDQVKEMCRREVQRLESEAMRSQSIILNYKQICSDLSYRLDKQQENYQTQKKRISVG
;
A
#
# COMPACT_ATOMS: atom_id res chain seq x y z
N MET A 1 -3.44 -40.97 2.32
CA MET A 1 -4.59 -41.90 2.17
C MET A 1 -4.29 -43.23 2.84
N ASP A 2 -3.10 -43.81 2.64
CA ASP A 2 -2.71 -45.06 3.33
C ASP A 2 -2.85 -44.99 4.86
N CYS A 3 -2.40 -43.90 5.49
CA CYS A 3 -2.59 -43.71 6.95
C CYS A 3 -4.07 -43.73 7.34
N LEU A 4 -4.95 -43.06 6.59
CA LEU A 4 -6.39 -43.07 6.86
C LEU A 4 -6.99 -44.47 6.67
N LEU A 5 -6.49 -45.24 5.71
CA LEU A 5 -6.94 -46.61 5.50
C LEU A 5 -6.52 -47.50 6.68
N GLN A 6 -5.28 -47.35 7.14
CA GLN A 6 -4.74 -48.06 8.29
C GLN A 6 -5.51 -47.71 9.59
N ASP A 7 -5.81 -46.44 9.81
CA ASP A 7 -6.46 -45.98 11.05
C ASP A 7 -7.96 -46.35 11.10
N TYR A 8 -8.66 -46.29 9.96
CA TYR A 8 -10.12 -46.41 9.94
C TYR A 8 -10.66 -47.69 9.29
N VAL A 9 -9.85 -48.42 8.52
CA VAL A 9 -10.21 -49.70 7.88
C VAL A 9 -9.01 -50.68 7.89
N PRO A 10 -8.46 -51.00 9.08
CA PRO A 10 -7.16 -51.68 9.21
C PRO A 10 -7.11 -53.07 8.56
N ASP A 11 -8.24 -53.77 8.54
CA ASP A 11 -8.36 -55.10 7.93
C ASP A 11 -8.30 -55.04 6.40
N LEU A 12 -8.92 -54.03 5.78
CA LEU A 12 -8.80 -53.80 4.35
C LEU A 12 -7.39 -53.35 3.97
N PHE A 13 -6.76 -52.51 4.82
CA PHE A 13 -5.38 -52.09 4.64
C PHE A 13 -4.41 -53.27 4.68
N ALA A 14 -4.53 -54.16 5.67
CA ALA A 14 -3.70 -55.37 5.76
C ALA A 14 -3.89 -56.28 4.53
N HIS A 15 -5.13 -56.50 4.10
CA HIS A 15 -5.43 -57.29 2.90
C HIS A 15 -4.80 -56.69 1.63
N PHE A 16 -4.89 -55.37 1.44
CA PHE A 16 -4.25 -54.69 0.31
C PHE A 16 -2.73 -54.75 0.37
N TYR A 17 -2.15 -54.62 1.57
CA TYR A 17 -0.72 -54.76 1.79
C TYR A 17 -0.23 -56.17 1.42
N ASP A 18 -0.93 -57.21 1.88
CA ASP A 18 -0.59 -58.62 1.58
C ASP A 18 -0.73 -58.95 0.09
N LEU A 19 -1.70 -58.33 -0.59
CA LEU A 19 -1.89 -58.48 -2.04
C LEU A 19 -0.93 -57.62 -2.89
N GLY A 20 -0.21 -56.66 -2.30
CA GLY A 20 0.59 -55.68 -3.04
C GLY A 20 -0.23 -54.64 -3.81
N VAL A 21 -1.47 -54.36 -3.37
CA VAL A 21 -2.33 -53.31 -3.94
C VAL A 21 -1.99 -51.97 -3.29
N GLU A 22 -1.36 -51.08 -4.06
CA GLU A 22 -1.03 -49.73 -3.57
C GLU A 22 -2.15 -48.72 -3.88
N THR A 23 -2.31 -47.72 -3.00
CA THR A 23 -3.34 -46.67 -3.14
C THR A 23 -3.32 -45.98 -4.52
N HIS A 24 -2.13 -45.71 -5.06
CA HIS A 24 -2.00 -45.00 -6.33
C HIS A 24 -2.62 -45.77 -7.52
N MET A 25 -2.72 -47.10 -7.42
CA MET A 25 -3.24 -47.97 -8.49
C MET A 25 -4.75 -47.85 -8.70
N TYR A 26 -5.50 -47.45 -7.66
CA TYR A 26 -6.96 -47.31 -7.74
C TYR A 26 -7.47 -45.90 -7.45
N ALA A 27 -6.78 -45.12 -6.61
CA ALA A 27 -7.28 -43.82 -6.15
C ALA A 27 -6.72 -42.62 -6.93
N SER A 28 -5.65 -42.78 -7.72
CA SER A 28 -5.00 -41.66 -8.43
C SER A 28 -5.98 -40.80 -9.23
N GLN A 29 -6.91 -41.43 -9.97
CA GLN A 29 -7.94 -40.70 -10.71
C GLN A 29 -8.95 -39.97 -9.81
N TRP A 30 -9.29 -40.52 -8.64
CA TRP A 30 -10.23 -39.88 -7.72
C TRP A 30 -9.73 -38.51 -7.29
N PHE A 31 -8.43 -38.42 -6.97
CA PHE A 31 -7.78 -37.18 -6.56
C PHE A 31 -7.49 -36.25 -7.74
N LEU A 32 -6.97 -36.78 -8.86
CA LEU A 32 -6.57 -35.95 -10.00
C LEU A 32 -7.76 -35.34 -10.74
N THR A 33 -8.90 -36.04 -10.77
CA THR A 33 -10.08 -35.59 -11.52
C THR A 33 -11.23 -35.21 -10.61
N LEU A 34 -11.03 -35.15 -9.28
CA LEU A 34 -12.10 -34.94 -8.30
C LEU A 34 -13.32 -35.83 -8.60
N PHE A 35 -13.07 -37.13 -8.85
CA PHE A 35 -14.07 -38.15 -9.20
C PHE A 35 -14.83 -37.95 -10.54
N THR A 36 -14.62 -36.85 -11.28
CA THR A 36 -15.33 -36.53 -12.54
C THR A 36 -15.19 -37.59 -13.64
N ALA A 37 -14.08 -38.33 -13.69
CA ALA A 37 -13.77 -39.23 -14.81
C ALA A 37 -14.57 -40.55 -14.80
N LYS A 38 -15.06 -40.99 -13.63
CA LYS A 38 -15.68 -42.31 -13.47
C LYS A 38 -17.05 -42.26 -12.84
N PHE A 39 -17.40 -41.18 -12.14
CA PHE A 39 -18.62 -41.10 -11.36
C PHE A 39 -19.74 -40.34 -12.08
N PRO A 40 -21.01 -40.64 -11.75
CA PRO A 40 -22.15 -39.95 -12.35
C PRO A 40 -22.17 -38.46 -12.02
N LEU A 41 -22.72 -37.66 -12.93
CA LEU A 41 -22.53 -36.21 -12.95
C LEU A 41 -23.12 -35.52 -11.71
N GLN A 42 -24.25 -35.98 -11.18
CA GLN A 42 -24.81 -35.42 -9.94
C GLN A 42 -23.93 -35.63 -8.73
N MET A 43 -23.36 -36.85 -8.62
CA MET A 43 -22.47 -37.16 -7.51
C MET A 43 -21.22 -36.31 -7.61
N VAL A 44 -20.73 -36.08 -8.83
CA VAL A 44 -19.62 -35.16 -9.09
C VAL A 44 -19.97 -33.73 -8.68
N TYR A 45 -21.15 -33.20 -9.02
CA TYR A 45 -21.57 -31.87 -8.57
C TYR A 45 -21.61 -31.76 -7.05
N PHE A 46 -22.21 -32.74 -6.36
CA PHE A 46 -22.22 -32.77 -4.90
C PHE A 46 -20.80 -32.79 -4.30
N ILE A 47 -19.90 -33.59 -4.88
CA ILE A 47 -18.50 -33.66 -4.44
C ILE A 47 -17.79 -32.33 -4.69
N VAL A 48 -18.05 -31.67 -5.83
CA VAL A 48 -17.44 -30.38 -6.18
C VAL A 48 -17.97 -29.27 -5.27
N ASP A 49 -19.26 -29.21 -4.99
CA ASP A 49 -19.85 -28.22 -4.09
C ASP A 49 -19.27 -28.33 -2.68
N LEU A 50 -19.18 -29.55 -2.14
CA LEU A 50 -18.54 -29.81 -0.86
C LEU A 50 -17.04 -29.47 -0.91
N PHE A 51 -16.35 -29.80 -2.00
CA PHE A 51 -14.93 -29.48 -2.16
C PHE A 51 -14.68 -27.97 -2.19
N LEU A 52 -15.55 -27.19 -2.85
CA LEU A 52 -15.45 -25.74 -2.90
C LEU A 52 -15.73 -25.10 -1.53
N SER A 53 -16.58 -25.73 -0.70
CA SER A 53 -16.91 -25.25 0.64
C SER A 53 -15.87 -25.66 1.71
N GLU A 54 -15.41 -26.91 1.69
CA GLU A 54 -14.60 -27.52 2.77
C GLU A 54 -13.14 -27.86 2.37
N GLY A 55 -12.83 -27.84 1.07
CA GLY A 55 -11.48 -28.07 0.53
C GLY A 55 -11.08 -29.54 0.35
N MET A 56 -9.76 -29.81 0.28
CA MET A 56 -9.21 -31.13 -0.10
C MET A 56 -9.58 -32.28 0.86
N ASN A 57 -9.89 -31.99 2.12
CA ASN A 57 -10.27 -33.01 3.11
C ASN A 57 -11.52 -33.78 2.66
N THR A 58 -12.44 -33.12 1.97
CA THR A 58 -13.63 -33.73 1.36
C THR A 58 -13.29 -34.92 0.47
N ILE A 59 -12.26 -34.79 -0.37
CA ILE A 59 -11.84 -35.85 -1.31
C ILE A 59 -11.32 -37.08 -0.54
N PHE A 60 -10.59 -36.87 0.56
CA PHE A 60 -10.15 -37.96 1.43
C PHE A 60 -11.32 -38.64 2.15
N HIS A 61 -12.27 -37.86 2.68
CA HIS A 61 -13.45 -38.40 3.36
C HIS A 61 -14.32 -39.25 2.43
N ILE A 62 -14.58 -38.77 1.21
CA ILE A 62 -15.35 -39.52 0.20
C ILE A 62 -14.59 -40.78 -0.23
N SER A 63 -13.29 -40.67 -0.49
CA SER A 63 -12.44 -41.83 -0.85
C SER A 63 -12.50 -42.91 0.22
N LEU A 64 -12.41 -42.52 1.49
CA LEU A 64 -12.48 -43.44 2.63
C LEU A 64 -13.87 -44.04 2.78
N ALA A 65 -14.93 -43.25 2.59
CA ALA A 65 -16.32 -43.72 2.65
C ALA A 65 -16.61 -44.77 1.56
N LEU A 66 -16.12 -44.55 0.33
CA LEU A 66 -16.25 -45.51 -0.78
C LEU A 66 -15.56 -46.84 -0.46
N LEU A 67 -14.37 -46.79 0.14
CA LEU A 67 -13.62 -47.99 0.54
C LEU A 67 -14.31 -48.72 1.70
N LYS A 68 -14.85 -47.99 2.68
CA LYS A 68 -15.66 -48.56 3.76
C LYS A 68 -16.91 -49.27 3.23
N ALA A 69 -17.61 -48.64 2.29
CA ALA A 69 -18.82 -49.21 1.68
C ALA A 69 -18.52 -50.49 0.88
N SER A 70 -17.38 -50.53 0.19
CA SER A 70 -16.96 -51.67 -0.65
C SER A 70 -16.16 -52.74 0.10
N LYS A 71 -15.87 -52.52 1.39
CA LYS A 71 -14.95 -53.34 2.19
C LYS A 71 -15.23 -54.84 2.12
N LYS A 72 -16.49 -55.25 2.34
CA LYS A 72 -16.87 -56.67 2.39
C LYS A 72 -16.62 -57.38 1.05
N GLU A 73 -16.83 -56.67 -0.05
CA GLU A 73 -16.61 -57.18 -1.41
C GLU A 73 -15.12 -57.24 -1.70
N LEU A 74 -14.36 -56.20 -1.35
CA LEU A 74 -12.92 -56.09 -1.59
C LEU A 74 -12.09 -57.13 -0.81
N LEU A 75 -12.47 -57.46 0.43
CA LEU A 75 -11.78 -58.47 1.25
C LEU A 75 -11.84 -59.89 0.69
N GLN A 76 -12.76 -60.16 -0.25
CA GLN A 76 -12.93 -61.48 -0.86
C GLN A 76 -12.20 -61.61 -2.20
N LEU A 77 -11.57 -60.54 -2.68
CA LEU A 77 -10.93 -60.48 -3.98
C LEU A 77 -9.43 -60.70 -3.86
N ASP A 78 -8.86 -61.29 -4.90
CA ASP A 78 -7.42 -61.33 -5.15
C ASP A 78 -6.94 -60.02 -5.80
N PHE A 79 -5.64 -59.92 -6.09
CA PHE A 79 -5.02 -58.73 -6.69
C PHE A 79 -5.74 -58.28 -7.98
N GLU A 80 -5.99 -59.20 -8.91
CA GLU A 80 -6.65 -58.88 -10.18
C GLU A 80 -8.11 -58.48 -9.96
N GLY A 81 -8.82 -59.19 -9.08
CA GLY A 81 -10.20 -58.90 -8.70
C GLY A 81 -10.34 -57.51 -8.09
N ALA A 82 -9.44 -57.12 -7.18
CA ALA A 82 -9.45 -55.81 -6.54
C ALA A 82 -9.25 -54.68 -7.56
N LEU A 83 -8.26 -54.79 -8.45
CA LEU A 83 -8.04 -53.78 -9.50
C LEU A 83 -9.21 -53.72 -10.50
N LYS A 84 -9.80 -54.88 -10.84
CA LYS A 84 -10.99 -54.93 -11.70
C LYS A 84 -12.23 -54.35 -11.02
N TYR A 85 -12.34 -54.48 -9.71
CA TYR A 85 -13.40 -53.86 -8.91
C TYR A 85 -13.33 -52.34 -9.00
N PHE A 86 -12.16 -51.72 -8.82
CA PHE A 86 -12.04 -50.26 -8.98
C PHE A 86 -12.22 -49.78 -10.42
N ARG A 87 -12.07 -50.69 -11.39
CA ARG A 87 -12.38 -50.46 -12.81
C ARG A 87 -13.87 -50.62 -13.15
N ILE A 88 -14.74 -50.96 -12.19
CA ILE A 88 -16.17 -51.24 -12.40
C ILE A 88 -16.82 -50.22 -13.35
N SER A 89 -17.51 -50.77 -14.36
CA SER A 89 -18.01 -50.03 -15.52
C SER A 89 -19.09 -49.02 -15.16
N HIS A 90 -19.13 -47.93 -15.94
CA HIS A 90 -20.16 -46.88 -16.01
C HIS A 90 -21.62 -47.39 -15.87
N LYS A 91 -21.90 -48.67 -16.21
CA LYS A 91 -23.23 -49.28 -16.09
C LYS A 91 -23.71 -49.47 -14.64
N ARG A 92 -22.82 -49.82 -13.69
CA ARG A 92 -23.21 -49.95 -12.26
C ARG A 92 -23.47 -48.58 -11.65
N LEU A 93 -22.59 -47.62 -11.92
CA LEU A 93 -22.72 -46.24 -11.43
C LEU A 93 -23.95 -45.54 -12.01
N SER A 94 -24.27 -45.75 -13.29
CA SER A 94 -25.51 -45.23 -13.89
C SER A 94 -26.77 -45.88 -13.31
N LYS A 95 -26.71 -47.14 -12.87
CA LYS A 95 -27.83 -47.78 -12.16
C LYS A 95 -28.05 -47.14 -10.79
N TYR A 96 -26.99 -46.94 -10.00
CA TYR A 96 -27.10 -46.28 -8.70
C TYR A 96 -27.55 -44.82 -8.82
N GLU A 97 -27.11 -44.10 -9.85
CA GLU A 97 -27.59 -42.75 -10.15
C GLU A 97 -29.11 -42.75 -10.41
N LYS A 98 -29.61 -43.67 -11.24
CA LYS A 98 -31.05 -43.80 -11.50
C LYS A 98 -31.85 -44.17 -10.24
N GLU A 99 -31.34 -45.09 -9.43
CA GLU A 99 -31.97 -45.46 -8.16
C GLU A 99 -32.00 -44.26 -7.19
N PHE A 100 -30.90 -43.51 -7.08
CA PHE A 100 -30.83 -42.29 -6.27
C PHE A 100 -31.87 -41.25 -6.70
N TYR A 101 -31.99 -40.99 -8.00
CA TYR A 101 -33.01 -40.06 -8.52
C TYR A 101 -34.43 -40.51 -8.19
N SER A 102 -34.75 -41.80 -8.38
CA SER A 102 -36.07 -42.33 -8.07
C SER A 102 -36.40 -42.25 -6.57
N LEU A 103 -35.37 -42.32 -5.71
CA LEU A 103 -35.53 -42.21 -4.26
C LEU A 103 -35.75 -40.74 -3.86
N LYS A 104 -34.94 -39.82 -4.41
CA LYS A 104 -35.09 -38.37 -4.25
C LYS A 104 -36.45 -37.87 -4.72
N GLU A 105 -36.93 -38.36 -5.87
CA GLU A 105 -38.24 -38.00 -6.43
C GLU A 105 -39.37 -38.46 -5.51
N ARG A 106 -39.29 -39.69 -4.98
CA ARG A 106 -40.24 -40.18 -3.97
C ARG A 106 -40.18 -39.39 -2.65
N GLU A 107 -38.99 -39.02 -2.19
CA GLU A 107 -38.84 -38.18 -0.99
C GLU A 107 -39.51 -36.81 -1.21
N LEU A 108 -39.27 -36.17 -2.36
CA LEU A 108 -39.88 -34.91 -2.77
C LEU A 108 -41.41 -35.01 -2.92
N GLU A 109 -41.93 -36.13 -3.40
CA GLU A 109 -43.37 -36.41 -3.50
C GLU A 109 -44.00 -36.74 -2.16
N SER A 110 -43.22 -37.27 -1.20
CA SER A 110 -43.69 -37.62 0.15
C SER A 110 -43.71 -36.43 1.12
N GLN A 111 -42.93 -35.39 0.84
CA GLN A 111 -42.90 -34.16 1.62
C GLN A 111 -44.12 -33.29 1.29
N ASP A 112 -44.76 -32.75 2.33
CA ASP A 112 -45.88 -31.83 2.16
C ASP A 112 -45.38 -30.56 1.42
N PRO A 113 -45.98 -30.20 0.26
CA PRO A 113 -45.64 -28.97 -0.46
C PRO A 113 -45.67 -27.71 0.41
N GLN A 114 -46.52 -27.71 1.44
CA GLN A 114 -46.62 -26.60 2.38
C GLN A 114 -45.40 -26.48 3.29
N GLU A 115 -44.91 -27.60 3.85
CA GLU A 115 -43.72 -27.63 4.70
C GLU A 115 -42.46 -27.18 3.95
N ARG A 116 -42.32 -27.59 2.68
CA ARG A 116 -41.21 -27.14 1.81
C ARG A 116 -41.25 -25.64 1.54
N LEU A 117 -42.45 -25.10 1.32
CA LEU A 117 -42.62 -23.66 1.10
C LEU A 117 -42.27 -22.88 2.37
N GLU A 118 -42.73 -23.34 3.52
CA GLU A 118 -42.41 -22.76 4.83
C GLU A 118 -40.90 -22.76 5.11
N GLU A 119 -40.20 -23.87 4.83
CA GLU A 119 -38.74 -23.94 4.99
C GLU A 119 -38.01 -22.95 4.07
N THR A 120 -38.48 -22.82 2.83
CA THR A 120 -37.88 -21.88 1.86
C THR A 120 -38.12 -20.43 2.28
N ILE A 121 -39.32 -20.11 2.75
CA ILE A 121 -39.67 -18.79 3.29
C ILE A 121 -38.78 -18.46 4.49
N LEU A 122 -38.67 -19.37 5.46
CA LEU A 122 -37.81 -19.19 6.64
C LEU A 122 -36.34 -18.93 6.27
N ARG A 123 -35.83 -19.62 5.24
CA ARG A 123 -34.46 -19.38 4.75
C ARG A 123 -34.32 -17.98 4.16
N LEU A 124 -35.26 -17.59 3.29
CA LEU A 124 -35.24 -16.28 2.64
C LEU A 124 -35.43 -15.13 3.64
N GLU A 125 -36.25 -15.34 4.68
CA GLU A 125 -36.42 -14.37 5.77
C GLU A 125 -35.11 -14.16 6.53
N ARG A 126 -34.41 -15.24 6.90
CA ARG A 126 -33.09 -15.14 7.54
C ARG A 126 -32.06 -14.44 6.66
N GLU A 127 -31.96 -14.83 5.39
CA GLU A 127 -31.03 -14.18 4.45
C GLU A 127 -31.34 -12.68 4.31
N ASN A 128 -32.61 -12.30 4.28
CA ASN A 128 -33.02 -10.89 4.21
C ASN A 128 -32.67 -10.13 5.49
N ASP A 129 -32.90 -10.73 6.66
CA ASP A 129 -32.54 -10.15 7.96
C ASP A 129 -31.02 -9.96 8.09
N ASP A 130 -30.23 -10.94 7.67
CA ASP A 130 -28.76 -10.88 7.67
C ASP A 130 -28.27 -9.76 6.74
N LEU A 131 -28.79 -9.70 5.51
CA LEU A 131 -28.45 -8.63 4.55
C LEU A 131 -28.85 -7.25 5.07
N ALA A 132 -30.01 -7.13 5.71
CA ALA A 132 -30.45 -5.89 6.33
C ALA A 132 -29.51 -5.47 7.45
N HIS A 133 -29.06 -6.41 8.29
CA HIS A 133 -28.12 -6.15 9.37
C HIS A 133 -26.75 -5.70 8.85
N GLU A 134 -26.20 -6.39 7.85
CA GLU A 134 -24.94 -6.02 7.20
C GLU A 134 -25.04 -4.62 6.58
N LEU A 135 -26.12 -4.33 5.86
CA LEU A 135 -26.34 -3.04 5.22
C LEU A 135 -26.40 -1.90 6.25
N VAL A 136 -27.12 -2.09 7.35
CA VAL A 136 -27.21 -1.10 8.43
C VAL A 136 -25.86 -0.90 9.11
N THR A 137 -25.14 -1.98 9.40
CA THR A 137 -23.82 -1.92 10.03
C THR A 137 -22.82 -1.19 9.14
N SER A 138 -22.76 -1.56 7.86
CA SER A 138 -21.92 -0.89 6.86
C SER A 138 -22.28 0.60 6.73
N LYS A 139 -23.57 0.94 6.71
CA LYS A 139 -24.03 2.33 6.67
C LYS A 139 -23.58 3.13 7.90
N ILE A 140 -23.66 2.56 9.10
CA ILE A 140 -23.20 3.22 10.34
C ILE A 140 -21.69 3.45 10.29
N GLU A 141 -20.93 2.45 9.85
CA GLU A 141 -19.47 2.55 9.74
C GLU A 141 -19.04 3.59 8.71
N LEU A 142 -19.65 3.58 7.53
CA LEU A 142 -19.42 4.60 6.50
C LEU A 142 -19.75 6.00 7.01
N ARG A 143 -20.83 6.14 7.79
CA ARG A 143 -21.19 7.43 8.38
C ARG A 143 -20.14 7.91 9.37
N LYS A 144 -19.66 7.04 10.26
CA LYS A 144 -18.59 7.36 11.20
C LYS A 144 -17.30 7.77 10.49
N ASN A 145 -16.94 7.07 9.41
CA ASN A 145 -15.77 7.39 8.61
C ASN A 145 -15.93 8.75 7.90
N LEU A 146 -17.13 9.06 7.41
CA LEU A 146 -17.45 10.36 6.83
C LEU A 146 -17.30 11.48 7.87
N ASP A 147 -17.92 11.33 9.04
CA ASP A 147 -17.86 12.34 10.11
C ASP A 147 -16.39 12.59 10.54
N THR A 148 -15.58 11.53 10.67
CA THR A 148 -14.14 11.65 11.00
C THR A 148 -13.33 12.36 9.91
N ALA A 149 -13.66 12.12 8.64
CA ALA A 149 -13.02 12.79 7.51
C ALA A 149 -13.40 14.27 7.46
N GLU A 150 -14.66 14.60 7.74
CA GLU A 150 -15.15 15.97 7.83
C GLU A 150 -14.41 16.76 8.93
N ASP A 151 -14.28 16.20 10.14
CA ASP A 151 -13.50 16.81 11.24
C ASP A 151 -12.03 17.05 10.85
N SER A 152 -11.44 16.10 10.12
CA SER A 152 -10.06 16.19 9.66
C SER A 152 -9.87 17.32 8.64
N VAL A 153 -10.82 17.48 7.72
CA VAL A 153 -10.81 18.57 6.73
C VAL A 153 -10.92 19.92 7.43
N GLU A 154 -11.83 20.07 8.40
CA GLU A 154 -11.99 21.33 9.15
C GLU A 154 -10.71 21.69 9.90
N SER A 155 -10.08 20.71 10.56
CA SER A 155 -8.81 20.92 11.26
C SER A 155 -7.68 21.37 10.31
N LEU A 156 -7.55 20.72 9.16
CA LEU A 156 -6.55 21.07 8.14
C LEU A 156 -6.80 22.45 7.54
N GLN A 157 -8.06 22.80 7.27
CA GLN A 157 -8.44 24.14 6.81
C GLN A 157 -8.04 25.20 7.84
N GLY A 158 -8.32 24.97 9.13
CA GLY A 158 -7.91 25.89 10.20
C GLY A 158 -6.39 26.02 10.33
N GLN A 159 -5.62 24.95 10.12
CA GLN A 159 -4.15 25.01 10.07
C GLN A 159 -3.65 25.80 8.85
N LEU A 160 -4.25 25.58 7.68
CA LEU A 160 -3.90 26.27 6.45
C LEU A 160 -4.12 27.77 6.59
N GLU A 161 -5.26 28.19 7.12
CA GLU A 161 -5.56 29.60 7.36
C GLU A 161 -4.55 30.26 8.31
N ARG A 162 -4.18 29.58 9.40
CA ARG A 162 -3.16 30.07 10.33
C ARG A 162 -1.81 30.22 9.63
N CYS A 163 -1.39 29.20 8.88
CA CYS A 163 -0.13 29.24 8.15
C CYS A 163 -0.09 30.36 7.11
N MET A 164 -1.20 30.57 6.37
CA MET A 164 -1.32 31.66 5.40
C MET A 164 -1.21 33.03 6.06
N ARG A 165 -1.85 33.24 7.23
CA ARG A 165 -1.74 34.50 7.98
C ARG A 165 -0.29 34.76 8.40
N THR A 166 0.36 33.76 9.01
CA THR A 166 1.77 33.89 9.42
C THR A 166 2.71 34.12 8.23
N ALA A 167 2.49 33.46 7.10
CA ALA A 167 3.29 33.68 5.89
C ALA A 167 3.17 35.11 5.37
N LYS A 168 1.94 35.67 5.40
CA LYS A 168 1.69 37.05 5.01
C LYS A 168 2.34 38.05 5.98
N ASP A 169 2.21 37.82 7.29
CA ASP A 169 2.83 38.70 8.30
C ASP A 169 4.37 38.73 8.13
N LEU A 170 4.99 37.58 7.86
CA LEU A 170 6.43 37.49 7.58
C LEU A 170 6.83 38.14 6.24
N GLU A 171 5.98 38.08 5.22
CA GLU A 171 6.20 38.76 3.95
C GLU A 171 6.18 40.28 4.13
N ASP A 172 5.21 40.80 4.89
CA ASP A 172 5.11 42.22 5.22
C ASP A 172 6.31 42.69 6.06
N GLU A 173 6.75 41.90 7.05
CA GLU A 173 7.96 42.19 7.84
C GLU A 173 9.23 42.22 6.97
N ASN A 174 9.40 41.24 6.08
CA ASN A 174 10.56 41.17 5.18
C ASN A 174 10.59 42.36 4.21
N ASN A 175 9.43 42.75 3.68
CA ASN A 175 9.30 43.95 2.85
C ASN A 175 9.70 45.22 3.63
N GLY A 176 9.30 45.33 4.90
CA GLY A 176 9.73 46.41 5.79
C GLY A 176 11.24 46.45 6.00
N LEU A 177 11.84 45.32 6.38
CA LEU A 177 13.28 45.18 6.58
C LEU A 177 14.07 45.50 5.31
N ARG A 178 13.56 45.10 4.14
CA ARG A 178 14.19 45.41 2.85
C ARG A 178 14.18 46.91 2.55
N ALA A 179 13.09 47.61 2.87
CA ALA A 179 13.01 49.06 2.72
C ALA A 179 13.99 49.78 3.65
N GLU A 180 14.10 49.34 4.91
CA GLU A 180 15.08 49.86 5.87
C GLU A 180 16.52 49.61 5.40
N TYR A 181 16.81 48.40 4.92
CA TYR A 181 18.11 48.05 4.34
C TYR A 181 18.48 48.98 3.19
N ASP A 182 17.56 49.20 2.24
CA ASP A 182 17.81 50.08 1.09
C ASP A 182 18.01 51.54 1.52
N GLN A 183 17.28 52.01 2.54
CA GLN A 183 17.46 53.35 3.10
C GLN A 183 18.85 53.52 3.73
N VAL A 184 19.28 52.56 4.56
CA VAL A 184 20.59 52.59 5.21
C VAL A 184 21.70 52.52 4.17
N LYS A 185 21.56 51.63 3.18
CA LYS A 185 22.52 51.48 2.08
C LYS A 185 22.71 52.78 1.31
N GLU A 186 21.63 53.49 1.00
CA GLU A 186 21.68 54.78 0.31
C GLU A 186 22.27 55.88 1.21
N MET A 187 21.96 55.88 2.50
CA MET A 187 22.54 56.82 3.46
C MET A 187 24.07 56.66 3.55
N CYS A 188 24.56 55.43 3.70
CA CYS A 188 25.99 55.11 3.72
C CYS A 188 26.66 55.52 2.41
N ARG A 189 26.02 55.26 1.26
CA ARG A 189 26.53 55.66 -0.05
C ARG A 189 26.72 57.18 -0.15
N ARG A 190 25.73 57.97 0.28
CA ARG A 190 25.83 59.44 0.26
C ARG A 190 26.94 59.94 1.18
N GLU A 191 27.07 59.33 2.35
CA GLU A 191 28.09 59.72 3.33
C GLU A 191 29.51 59.43 2.81
N VAL A 192 29.72 58.29 2.15
CA VAL A 192 30.98 57.99 1.47
C VAL A 192 31.30 59.05 0.41
N GLN A 193 30.34 59.39 -0.47
CA GLN A 193 30.53 60.41 -1.50
C GLN A 193 30.84 61.80 -0.92
N ARG A 194 30.21 62.14 0.22
CA ARG A 194 30.47 63.39 0.94
C ARG A 194 31.91 63.43 1.47
N LEU A 195 32.34 62.36 2.14
CA LEU A 195 33.70 62.24 2.68
C LEU A 195 34.77 62.24 1.59
N GLU A 196 34.52 61.56 0.46
CA GLU A 196 35.41 61.60 -0.71
C GLU A 196 35.55 63.03 -1.27
N SER A 197 34.43 63.76 -1.38
CA SER A 197 34.44 65.15 -1.85
C SER A 197 35.19 66.09 -0.91
N GLU A 198 35.04 65.91 0.41
CA GLU A 198 35.77 66.66 1.43
C GLU A 198 37.26 66.34 1.44
N ALA A 199 37.63 65.06 1.26
CA ALA A 199 39.01 64.64 1.11
C ALA A 199 39.65 65.28 -0.13
N MET A 200 38.97 65.29 -1.29
CA MET A 200 39.45 65.94 -2.51
C MET A 200 39.64 67.46 -2.33
N ARG A 201 38.70 68.13 -1.66
CA ARG A 201 38.83 69.56 -1.33
C ARG A 201 40.04 69.82 -0.41
N SER A 202 40.18 69.02 0.64
CA SER A 202 41.30 69.13 1.59
C SER A 202 42.64 68.89 0.89
N GLN A 203 42.71 67.90 0.00
CA GLN A 203 43.87 67.61 -0.84
C GLN A 203 44.24 68.82 -1.71
N SER A 204 43.26 69.44 -2.36
CA SER A 204 43.46 70.65 -3.19
C SER A 204 43.98 71.82 -2.36
N ILE A 205 43.41 72.06 -1.18
CA ILE A 205 43.88 73.09 -0.24
C ILE A 205 45.34 72.85 0.15
N ILE A 206 45.70 71.60 0.50
CA ILE A 206 47.07 71.23 0.87
C ILE A 206 48.03 71.48 -0.30
N LEU A 207 47.66 71.12 -1.53
CA LEU A 207 48.48 71.35 -2.71
C LEU A 207 48.70 72.85 -2.96
N ASN A 208 47.64 73.66 -2.88
CA ASN A 208 47.73 75.11 -3.03
C ASN A 208 48.59 75.75 -1.93
N TYR A 209 48.42 75.32 -0.67
CA TYR A 209 49.24 75.80 0.45
C TYR A 209 50.72 75.47 0.24
N LYS A 210 51.05 74.24 -0.16
CA LYS A 210 52.43 73.84 -0.49
C LYS A 210 53.02 74.68 -1.62
N GLN A 211 52.24 74.98 -2.65
CA GLN A 211 52.67 75.84 -3.76
C GLN A 211 53.00 77.26 -3.26
N ILE A 212 52.12 77.87 -2.46
CA ILE A 212 52.35 79.21 -1.89
C ILE A 212 53.61 79.23 -1.03
N CYS A 213 53.82 78.23 -0.17
CA CYS A 213 55.03 78.10 0.65
C CYS A 213 56.30 78.00 -0.21
N SER A 214 56.26 77.21 -1.30
CA SER A 214 57.36 77.10 -2.26
C SER A 214 57.66 78.45 -2.94
N ASP A 215 56.64 79.15 -3.43
CA ASP A 215 56.78 80.45 -4.09
C ASP A 215 57.33 81.52 -3.15
N LEU A 216 56.85 81.56 -1.90
CA LEU A 216 57.35 82.47 -0.87
C LEU A 216 58.81 82.19 -0.53
N SER A 217 59.19 80.92 -0.38
CA SER A 217 60.57 80.51 -0.11
C SER A 217 61.50 80.94 -1.24
N TYR A 218 61.11 80.68 -2.49
CA TYR A 218 61.87 81.11 -3.68
C TYR A 218 62.04 82.64 -3.75
N ARG A 219 60.99 83.40 -3.45
CA ARG A 219 61.08 84.88 -3.41
C ARG A 219 61.99 85.38 -2.30
N LEU A 220 61.95 84.73 -1.12
CA LEU A 220 62.80 85.06 0.01
C LEU A 220 64.28 84.83 -0.34
N ASP A 221 64.60 83.66 -0.89
CA ASP A 221 65.97 83.31 -1.33
C ASP A 221 66.48 84.33 -2.35
N LYS A 222 65.67 84.67 -3.36
CA LYS A 222 66.02 85.68 -4.37
C LYS A 222 66.25 87.07 -3.77
N GLN A 223 65.46 87.48 -2.77
CA GLN A 223 65.69 88.75 -2.07
C GLN A 223 66.97 88.72 -1.24
N GLN A 224 67.26 87.61 -0.55
CA GLN A 224 68.49 87.45 0.21
C GLN A 224 69.73 87.51 -0.70
N GLU A 225 69.70 86.83 -1.86
CA GLU A 225 70.78 86.92 -2.86
C GLU A 225 70.99 88.34 -3.38
N ASN A 226 69.90 89.05 -3.70
CA ASN A 226 69.96 90.45 -4.13
C ASN A 226 70.53 91.36 -3.05
N TYR A 227 70.11 91.19 -1.79
CA TYR A 227 70.63 91.94 -0.65
C TYR A 227 72.13 91.66 -0.44
N GLN A 228 72.56 90.40 -0.50
CA GLN A 228 73.98 90.06 -0.42
C GLN A 228 74.79 90.66 -1.57
N THR A 229 74.25 90.67 -2.78
CA THR A 229 74.90 91.27 -3.96
C THR A 229 75.03 92.80 -3.81
N GLN A 230 73.98 93.48 -3.34
CA GLN A 230 74.04 94.92 -3.03
C GLN A 230 75.04 95.22 -1.90
N LYS A 231 75.02 94.43 -0.82
CA LYS A 231 75.97 94.56 0.29
C LYS A 231 77.42 94.42 -0.19
N LYS A 232 77.71 93.45 -1.07
CA LYS A 232 79.04 93.29 -1.71
C LYS A 232 79.41 94.49 -2.58
N ARG A 233 78.47 95.09 -3.32
CA ARG A 233 78.74 96.31 -4.11
C ARG A 233 79.07 97.52 -3.23
N ILE A 234 78.41 97.65 -2.08
CA ILE A 234 78.63 98.77 -1.15
C ILE A 234 79.92 98.60 -0.33
N SER A 235 80.42 97.38 -0.16
CA SER A 235 81.66 97.11 0.61
C SER A 235 82.94 97.12 -0.23
N VAL A 236 82.85 97.35 -1.55
CA VAL A 236 83.97 97.39 -2.51
C VAL A 236 84.17 98.79 -3.13
N GLY A 237 83.31 99.77 -2.79
CA GLY A 237 83.48 101.18 -3.13
C GLY A 237 83.82 102.00 -1.90
#